data_AF-A0A7T8IP60-F1
#
_entry.id   AF-A0A7T8IP60-F1
#
_cell.length_a   1.000
_cell.length_b   1.000
_cell.length_c   1.000
_cell.angle_alpha   90.00
_cell.angle_beta   90.00
_cell.angle_gamma   90.00
#
_symmetry.space_group_name_H-M   'P 1'
#
loop_
_entity.id
_entity.type
_entity.pdbx_description
1 polymer ?
#
loop_
_entity_poly.entity_id
_entity_poly.type
_entity_poly.pdbx_seq_one_letter_code
_entity_poly.pdbx_strand_id
1 'polypeptide(L)'
;MKQAIGGISLLCALFAAAPAMAINFEPRDEQCEMSLNYDISLEPKKLSVSNQGKEHYRIEPGRLYVEGEEVALNAEQSKLVNEYSDAMAQQLPEVISLVEDAVTMASEAVSMALTPLLGDAAGAKLDETMGSLQQRVYEVAHRNGDQYFLGATEESLENAFGDEFSKEIEQLVQQSLGSLMMAMGSAMMSGEGETFDEKINAFSQKMEKMGKDIEVQMESRAQEMEQRADALCDNFQRLVVLEDKLRKQIPELGEFQVLSGKVELQQ
;
A
#
# COMPACT_ATOMS: atom_id res chain seq x y z
N MET A 1 -39.88 -8.52 -26.41
CA MET A 1 -39.71 -7.55 -27.52
C MET A 1 -38.32 -6.95 -27.32
N LYS A 2 -37.25 -7.44 -27.95
CA LYS A 2 -36.85 -7.33 -29.37
C LYS A 2 -36.81 -5.88 -29.88
N GLN A 3 -35.59 -5.49 -30.31
CA GLN A 3 -35.16 -4.49 -31.30
C GLN A 3 -34.31 -3.36 -30.66
N ALA A 4 -32.99 -3.23 -30.84
CA ALA A 4 -32.10 -3.29 -32.01
C ALA A 4 -32.12 -2.02 -32.88
N ILE A 5 -31.07 -1.19 -32.76
CA ILE A 5 -30.45 -0.31 -33.77
C ILE A 5 -28.97 -0.23 -33.29
N GLY A 6 -27.94 -0.83 -33.90
CA GLY A 6 -27.56 -0.83 -35.33
C GLY A 6 -26.84 0.50 -35.62
N GLY A 7 -25.56 0.70 -35.39
CA GLY A 7 -24.42 -0.04 -35.95
C GLY A 7 -23.55 0.96 -36.71
N ILE A 8 -22.31 1.19 -36.24
CA ILE A 8 -21.19 1.63 -37.08
C ILE A 8 -19.99 0.80 -36.62
N SER A 9 -19.89 -0.42 -37.16
CA SER A 9 -18.63 -1.13 -37.24
C SER A 9 -18.00 -0.74 -38.57
N LEU A 10 -16.82 -0.13 -38.55
CA LEU A 10 -15.88 -0.26 -39.64
C LEU A 10 -14.43 -0.01 -39.14
N LEU A 11 -13.69 -1.12 -39.06
CA LEU A 11 -12.26 -1.26 -39.38
C LEU A 11 -11.22 -0.43 -38.60
N CYS A 12 -10.61 -1.08 -37.60
CA CYS A 12 -9.14 -1.15 -37.50
C CYS A 12 -8.74 -2.45 -36.79
N ALA A 13 -8.91 -3.57 -37.50
CA ALA A 13 -8.23 -4.81 -37.18
C ALA A 13 -6.92 -4.81 -37.97
N LEU A 14 -5.81 -4.49 -37.31
CA LEU A 14 -4.42 -4.82 -37.68
C LEU A 14 -3.46 -4.26 -36.62
N PHE A 15 -3.41 -4.90 -35.45
CA PHE A 15 -2.15 -5.08 -34.76
C PHE A 15 -2.06 -6.56 -34.40
N ALA A 16 -1.20 -7.24 -35.13
CA ALA A 16 -0.83 -8.61 -34.86
C ALA A 16 -0.21 -8.70 -33.47
N ALA A 17 -0.52 -9.80 -32.80
CA ALA A 17 0.01 -10.18 -31.50
C ALA A 17 1.55 -10.09 -31.47
N ALA A 18 2.06 -9.10 -30.74
CA ALA A 18 3.23 -9.32 -29.89
C ALA A 18 2.68 -9.57 -28.49
N PRO A 19 3.15 -10.59 -27.75
CA PRO A 19 2.89 -10.65 -26.33
C PRO A 19 3.66 -9.48 -25.73
N ALA A 20 3.00 -8.33 -25.58
CA ALA A 20 3.38 -7.42 -24.53
C ALA A 20 3.33 -8.30 -23.27
N MET A 21 4.50 -8.54 -22.67
CA MET A 21 4.56 -9.08 -21.32
C MET A 21 3.89 -8.02 -20.47
N ALA A 22 2.56 -8.15 -20.34
CA ALA A 22 1.86 -7.58 -19.22
C ALA A 22 2.65 -8.08 -18.01
N ILE A 23 3.09 -7.14 -17.17
CA ILE A 23 3.53 -7.47 -15.83
C ILE A 23 2.27 -8.05 -15.20
N ASN A 24 2.13 -9.38 -15.29
CA ASN A 24 1.16 -10.10 -14.53
C ASN A 24 1.67 -9.99 -13.10
N PHE A 25 1.33 -8.90 -12.42
CA PHE A 25 0.90 -9.01 -11.05
C PHE A 25 -0.36 -9.88 -11.09
N GLU A 26 -0.17 -11.18 -11.29
CA GLU A 26 -1.11 -12.13 -10.70
C GLU A 26 -1.02 -11.83 -9.22
N PRO A 27 -2.08 -11.29 -8.59
CA PRO A 27 -2.14 -11.29 -7.15
C PRO A 27 -2.10 -12.78 -6.81
N ARG A 28 -0.92 -13.27 -6.43
CA ARG A 28 -0.87 -14.54 -5.73
C ARG A 28 -1.60 -14.25 -4.43
N ASP A 29 -2.76 -14.87 -4.37
CA ASP A 29 -3.62 -15.00 -3.21
C ASP A 29 -4.58 -13.82 -2.92
N GLU A 30 -5.85 -14.06 -3.28
CA GLU A 30 -7.02 -13.55 -2.55
C GLU A 30 -7.04 -14.02 -1.06
N GLN A 31 -5.97 -14.63 -0.54
CA GLN A 31 -5.95 -15.41 0.69
C GLN A 31 -5.57 -14.60 1.95
N CYS A 32 -5.33 -13.29 1.84
CA CYS A 32 -5.02 -12.47 3.00
C CYS A 32 -5.63 -11.06 2.99
N GLU A 33 -6.96 -11.01 3.00
CA GLU A 33 -7.68 -9.77 3.28
C GLU A 33 -7.70 -9.55 4.80
N MET A 34 -6.80 -8.69 5.30
CA MET A 34 -6.71 -8.32 6.71
C MET A 34 -6.96 -6.83 6.88
N SER A 35 -7.74 -6.47 7.89
CA SER A 35 -8.04 -5.09 8.23
C SER A 35 -7.87 -4.82 9.72
N LEU A 36 -7.54 -3.58 10.03
CA LEU A 36 -7.53 -3.02 11.38
C LEU A 36 -8.76 -2.15 11.55
N ASN A 37 -9.59 -2.48 12.54
CA ASN A 37 -10.79 -1.70 12.85
C ASN A 37 -10.51 -0.56 13.84
N TYR A 38 -9.33 -0.57 14.47
CA TYR A 38 -8.92 0.37 15.51
C TYR A 38 -7.48 0.80 15.30
N ASP A 39 -7.16 1.97 15.82
CA ASP A 39 -5.80 2.47 15.89
C ASP A 39 -5.03 1.71 16.98
N ILE A 40 -3.78 1.37 16.67
CA ILE A 40 -2.89 0.65 17.58
C ILE A 40 -1.67 1.52 17.85
N SER A 41 -1.38 1.72 19.13
CA SER A 41 -0.15 2.37 19.59
C SER A 41 0.66 1.39 20.43
N LEU A 42 1.94 1.25 20.10
CA LEU A 42 2.89 0.43 20.86
C LEU A 42 4.00 1.30 21.41
N GLU A 43 4.15 1.26 22.74
CA GLU A 43 5.33 1.71 23.48
C GLU A 43 5.99 0.47 24.10
N PRO A 44 7.26 0.51 24.57
CA PRO A 44 8.06 -0.68 24.89
C PRO A 44 7.42 -1.77 25.77
N LYS A 45 6.42 -1.41 26.59
CA LYS A 45 5.64 -2.35 27.42
C LYS A 45 4.15 -2.01 27.47
N LYS A 46 3.65 -1.22 26.52
CA LYS A 46 2.27 -0.73 26.53
C LYS A 46 1.70 -0.80 25.14
N LEU A 47 0.77 -1.72 24.93
CA LEU A 47 -0.06 -1.78 23.74
C LEU A 47 -1.36 -1.05 24.06
N SER A 48 -1.73 -0.07 23.25
CA SER A 48 -2.98 0.70 23.42
C SER A 48 -3.80 0.59 22.15
N VAL A 49 -5.10 0.39 22.31
CA VAL A 49 -6.06 0.35 21.22
C VAL A 49 -7.01 1.50 21.39
N SER A 50 -7.15 2.29 20.33
CA SER A 50 -7.94 3.51 20.31
C SER A 50 -8.76 3.63 19.04
N ASN A 51 -9.75 4.51 19.06
CA ASN A 51 -10.45 4.92 17.85
C ASN A 51 -10.59 6.45 17.88
N GLN A 52 -10.15 7.14 16.84
CA GLN A 52 -10.25 8.60 16.73
C GLN A 52 -9.68 9.32 17.98
N GLY A 53 -8.56 8.82 18.49
CA GLY A 53 -7.86 9.37 19.66
C GLY A 53 -8.46 9.02 21.04
N LYS A 54 -9.56 8.26 21.09
CA LYS A 54 -10.11 7.72 22.34
C LYS A 54 -9.52 6.34 22.63
N GLU A 55 -8.77 6.20 23.73
CA GLU A 55 -8.30 4.89 24.24
C GLU A 55 -9.50 4.03 24.69
N HIS A 56 -9.63 2.84 24.09
CA HIS A 56 -10.63 1.84 24.45
C HIS A 56 -10.08 0.82 25.43
N TYR A 57 -8.88 0.33 25.18
CA TYR A 57 -8.18 -0.49 26.14
C TYR A 57 -6.67 -0.36 25.99
N ARG A 58 -5.95 -0.69 27.05
CA ARG A 58 -4.50 -0.81 27.04
C ARG A 58 -4.04 -2.02 27.82
N ILE A 59 -2.97 -2.62 27.34
CA ILE A 59 -2.30 -3.76 27.93
C ILE A 59 -0.92 -3.30 28.41
N GLU A 60 -0.67 -3.55 29.69
CA GLU A 60 0.64 -3.43 30.33
C GLU A 60 1.04 -4.80 30.88
N PRO A 61 2.29 -5.02 31.34
CA PRO A 61 2.72 -6.33 31.81
C PRO A 61 1.82 -6.85 32.95
N GLY A 62 1.04 -7.89 32.64
CA GLY A 62 0.10 -8.53 33.56
C GLY A 62 -1.15 -7.73 33.90
N ARG A 63 -1.39 -6.57 33.28
CA ARG A 63 -2.53 -5.69 33.58
C ARG A 63 -3.27 -5.32 32.30
N LEU A 64 -4.60 -5.33 32.39
CA LEU A 64 -5.49 -4.87 31.34
C LEU A 64 -6.35 -3.74 31.89
N TYR A 65 -6.43 -2.65 31.14
CA TYR A 65 -7.36 -1.56 31.41
C TYR A 65 -8.34 -1.46 30.25
N VAL A 66 -9.65 -1.45 30.53
CA VAL A 66 -10.71 -1.28 29.53
C VAL A 66 -11.55 -0.06 29.91
N GLU A 67 -11.71 0.87 28.98
CA GLU A 67 -12.40 2.16 29.18
C GLU A 67 -11.90 2.91 30.43
N GLY A 68 -10.61 2.78 30.73
CA GLY A 68 -9.94 3.42 31.87
C GLY A 68 -9.95 2.63 33.19
N GLU A 69 -10.69 1.53 33.28
CA GLU A 69 -10.82 0.72 34.50
C GLU A 69 -9.95 -0.54 34.44
N GLU A 70 -9.28 -0.90 35.54
CA GLU A 70 -8.46 -2.12 35.60
C GLU A 70 -9.34 -3.37 35.70
N VAL A 71 -9.12 -4.33 34.78
CA VAL A 71 -9.84 -5.60 34.75
C VAL A 71 -9.11 -6.61 35.63
N ALA A 72 -9.84 -7.24 36.56
CA ALA A 72 -9.28 -8.29 37.41
C ALA A 72 -9.04 -9.58 36.61
N LEU A 73 -7.78 -9.87 36.30
CA LEU A 73 -7.39 -11.04 35.53
C LEU A 73 -7.03 -12.23 36.43
N ASN A 74 -7.49 -13.42 36.05
CA ASN A 74 -6.94 -14.67 36.58
C ASN A 74 -5.60 -15.02 35.90
N ALA A 75 -4.94 -16.08 36.36
CA ALA A 75 -3.62 -16.47 35.85
C ALA A 75 -3.61 -16.84 34.35
N GLU A 76 -4.69 -17.45 33.85
CA GLU A 76 -4.81 -17.81 32.43
C GLU A 76 -5.04 -16.56 31.57
N GLN A 77 -5.94 -15.67 32.00
CA GLN A 77 -6.23 -14.40 31.32
C GLN A 77 -4.99 -13.49 31.28
N SER A 78 -4.26 -13.37 32.40
CA SER A 78 -3.03 -12.57 32.46
C SER A 78 -1.96 -13.09 31.51
N LYS A 79 -1.82 -14.43 31.40
CA LYS A 79 -0.93 -15.05 30.41
C LYS A 79 -1.36 -14.71 28.98
N LEU A 80 -2.66 -14.83 28.70
CA LEU A 80 -3.23 -14.62 27.37
C LEU A 80 -3.10 -13.15 26.90
N VAL A 81 -3.32 -12.20 27.80
CA VAL A 81 -3.13 -10.76 27.56
C VAL A 81 -1.68 -10.43 27.20
N ASN A 82 -0.71 -10.99 27.95
CA ASN A 82 0.70 -10.79 27.64
C ASN A 82 1.10 -11.45 26.32
N GLU A 83 0.62 -12.68 26.06
CA GLU A 83 0.89 -13.40 24.80
C GLU A 83 0.38 -12.61 23.59
N TYR A 84 -0.82 -12.03 23.67
CA TYR A 84 -1.36 -11.16 22.64
C TYR A 84 -0.53 -9.88 22.47
N SER A 85 -0.20 -9.19 23.57
CA SER A 85 0.61 -7.97 23.51
C SER A 85 2.00 -8.21 22.93
N ASP A 86 2.65 -9.31 23.31
CA ASP A 86 3.99 -9.68 22.82
C ASP A 86 3.93 -10.04 21.33
N ALA A 87 2.91 -10.77 20.90
CA ALA A 87 2.72 -11.13 19.49
C ALA A 87 2.47 -9.87 18.63
N MET A 88 1.62 -8.94 19.09
CA MET A 88 1.41 -7.65 18.42
C MET A 88 2.71 -6.83 18.35
N ALA A 89 3.47 -6.78 19.45
CA ALA A 89 4.73 -6.05 19.52
C ALA A 89 5.82 -6.59 18.57
N GLN A 90 5.74 -7.88 18.19
CA GLN A 90 6.63 -8.48 17.21
C GLN A 90 6.26 -8.12 15.76
N GLN A 91 4.98 -7.93 15.45
CA GLN A 91 4.53 -7.72 14.08
C GLN A 91 4.44 -6.23 13.69
N LEU A 92 4.03 -5.35 14.62
CA LEU A 92 3.81 -3.92 14.32
C LEU A 92 5.02 -3.22 13.69
N PRO A 93 6.27 -3.39 14.18
CA PRO A 93 7.42 -2.74 13.57
C PRO A 93 7.64 -3.18 12.12
N GLU A 94 7.38 -4.44 11.81
CA GLU A 94 7.58 -5.03 10.49
C GLU A 94 6.53 -4.52 9.49
N VAL A 95 5.26 -4.39 9.93
CA VAL A 95 4.20 -3.79 9.10
C VAL A 95 4.54 -2.35 8.74
N ILE A 96 4.96 -1.55 9.72
CA ILE A 96 5.30 -0.14 9.49
C ILE A 96 6.47 -0.03 8.52
N SER A 97 7.52 -0.85 8.70
CA SER A 97 8.65 -0.90 7.75
C SER A 97 8.20 -1.27 6.34
N LEU A 98 7.31 -2.26 6.20
CA LEU A 98 6.84 -2.69 4.87
C LEU A 98 6.03 -1.59 4.17
N VAL A 99 5.21 -0.85 4.91
CA VAL A 99 4.46 0.31 4.40
C VAL A 99 5.41 1.43 3.95
N GLU A 100 6.42 1.75 4.76
CA GLU A 100 7.46 2.73 4.42
C GLU A 100 8.22 2.33 3.14
N ASP A 101 8.60 1.07 3.03
CA ASP A 101 9.29 0.52 1.85
C ASP A 101 8.40 0.58 0.60
N ALA A 102 7.10 0.28 0.75
CA ALA A 102 6.14 0.32 -0.35
C ALA A 102 5.98 1.72 -0.94
N VAL A 103 5.79 2.74 -0.09
CA VAL A 103 5.63 4.12 -0.57
C VAL A 103 6.94 4.63 -1.18
N THR A 104 8.08 4.29 -0.58
CA THR A 104 9.39 4.64 -1.13
C THR A 104 9.61 4.03 -2.51
N MET A 105 9.33 2.73 -2.66
CA MET A 105 9.47 2.04 -3.94
C MET A 105 8.52 2.60 -5.01
N ALA A 106 7.26 2.88 -4.64
CA ALA A 106 6.30 3.50 -5.55
C ALA A 106 6.75 4.89 -6.01
N SER A 107 7.23 5.73 -5.10
CA SER A 107 7.77 7.05 -5.42
C SER A 107 8.95 6.97 -6.39
N GLU A 108 9.88 6.05 -6.16
CA GLU A 108 11.04 5.85 -7.02
C GLU A 108 10.64 5.35 -8.42
N ALA A 109 9.71 4.40 -8.51
CA ALA A 109 9.17 3.90 -9.77
C ALA A 109 8.53 5.02 -10.60
N VAL A 110 7.73 5.86 -9.95
CA VAL A 110 7.06 7.00 -10.56
C VAL A 110 8.08 8.05 -11.04
N SER A 111 9.07 8.40 -10.21
CA SER A 111 10.12 9.35 -10.59
C SER A 111 10.99 8.81 -11.73
N MET A 112 11.34 7.52 -11.75
CA MET A 112 12.08 6.89 -12.87
C MET A 112 11.28 6.91 -14.18
N ALA A 113 9.96 6.68 -14.13
CA ALA A 113 9.11 6.63 -15.31
C ALA A 113 8.84 8.03 -15.91
N LEU A 114 8.57 9.01 -15.05
CA LEU A 114 8.04 10.31 -15.49
C LEU A 114 9.11 11.39 -15.63
N THR A 115 10.16 11.41 -14.80
CA THR A 115 11.20 12.46 -14.89
C THR A 115 11.84 12.57 -16.27
N PRO A 116 12.22 11.46 -16.95
CA PRO A 116 12.78 11.52 -18.30
C PRO A 116 11.82 12.06 -19.37
N LEU A 117 10.51 12.00 -19.11
CA LEU A 117 9.46 12.41 -20.03
C LEU A 117 9.04 13.86 -19.84
N LEU A 118 8.93 14.28 -18.57
CA LEU A 118 8.35 15.57 -18.21
C LEU A 118 9.42 16.65 -18.00
N GLY A 119 10.69 16.24 -17.83
CA GLY A 119 11.83 17.11 -17.57
C GLY A 119 11.93 17.59 -16.11
N ASP A 120 13.06 18.18 -15.75
CA ASP A 120 13.46 18.45 -14.36
C ASP A 120 12.43 19.28 -13.56
N ALA A 121 11.78 20.26 -14.19
CA ALA A 121 10.79 21.10 -13.53
C ALA A 121 9.52 20.34 -13.12
N ALA A 122 9.07 19.40 -13.96
CA ALA A 122 7.94 18.53 -13.65
C ALA A 122 8.35 17.38 -12.73
N GLY A 123 9.60 16.91 -12.82
CA GLY A 123 10.20 15.98 -11.85
C GLY A 123 10.20 16.53 -10.43
N ALA A 124 10.61 17.79 -10.24
CA ALA A 124 10.57 18.42 -8.92
C ALA A 124 9.14 18.51 -8.34
N LYS A 125 8.13 18.76 -9.17
CA LYS A 125 6.73 18.78 -8.73
C LYS A 125 6.21 17.38 -8.41
N LEU A 126 6.70 16.37 -9.11
CA LEU A 126 6.38 14.97 -8.86
C LEU A 126 6.95 14.52 -7.51
N ASP A 127 8.20 14.87 -7.22
CA ASP A 127 8.83 14.58 -5.93
C ASP A 127 8.08 15.27 -4.78
N GLU A 128 7.61 16.51 -4.97
CA GLU A 128 6.77 17.21 -3.98
C GLU A 128 5.44 16.46 -3.74
N THR A 129 4.80 15.99 -4.82
CA THR A 129 3.53 15.24 -4.77
C THR A 129 3.71 13.89 -4.07
N MET A 130 4.78 13.17 -4.39
CA MET A 130 5.12 11.91 -3.71
C MET A 130 5.50 12.14 -2.23
N GLY A 131 6.18 13.24 -1.92
CA GLY A 131 6.47 13.64 -0.54
C GLY A 131 5.21 13.93 0.27
N SER A 132 4.20 14.57 -0.34
CA SER A 132 2.87 14.76 0.26
C SER A 132 2.21 13.41 0.59
N LEU A 133 2.24 12.47 -0.36
CA LEU A 133 1.73 11.12 -0.12
C LEU A 133 2.47 10.41 1.02
N GLN A 134 3.80 10.50 1.06
CA GLN A 134 4.61 9.94 2.14
C GLN A 134 4.20 10.50 3.51
N GLN A 135 3.92 11.80 3.61
CA GLN A 135 3.42 12.39 4.85
C GLN A 135 2.04 11.86 5.24
N ARG A 136 1.11 11.74 4.29
CA ARG A 136 -0.21 11.16 4.56
C ARG A 136 -0.12 9.70 5.03
N VAL A 137 0.74 8.90 4.41
CA VAL A 137 0.96 7.51 4.85
C VAL A 137 1.66 7.45 6.21
N TYR A 138 2.56 8.40 6.51
CA TYR A 138 3.17 8.52 7.83
C TYR A 138 2.14 8.78 8.93
N GLU A 139 1.09 9.57 8.64
CA GLU A 139 -0.02 9.75 9.60
C GLU A 139 -0.76 8.44 9.90
N VAL A 140 -0.79 7.50 8.94
CA VAL A 140 -1.40 6.17 9.09
C VAL A 140 -0.48 5.18 9.80
N ALA A 141 0.79 5.14 9.42
CA ALA A 141 1.75 4.16 9.91
C ALA A 141 3.09 4.86 10.15
N HIS A 142 3.49 4.98 11.40
CA HIS A 142 4.76 5.62 11.73
C HIS A 142 5.44 5.07 12.96
N ARG A 143 6.73 5.38 13.03
CA ARG A 143 7.58 5.15 14.17
C ARG A 143 8.19 6.47 14.66
N ASN A 144 8.24 6.64 15.99
CA ASN A 144 9.02 7.66 16.66
C ASN A 144 9.84 7.06 17.80
N GLY A 145 11.12 6.79 17.55
CA GLY A 145 11.99 6.09 18.51
C GLY A 145 11.52 4.66 18.74
N ASP A 146 11.09 4.34 19.96
CA ASP A 146 10.52 3.03 20.31
C ASP A 146 8.99 3.06 20.41
N GLN A 147 8.35 4.10 19.85
CA GLN A 147 6.91 4.23 19.75
C GLN A 147 6.47 3.95 18.31
N TYR A 148 5.43 3.14 18.17
CA TYR A 148 4.87 2.75 16.88
C TYR A 148 3.38 3.05 16.88
N PHE A 149 2.89 3.56 15.76
CA PHE A 149 1.48 3.83 15.55
C PHE A 149 1.04 3.22 14.23
N LEU A 150 -0.12 2.58 14.24
CA LEU A 150 -0.77 2.03 13.06
C LEU A 150 -2.27 2.30 13.15
N GLY A 151 -2.78 3.16 12.28
CA GLY A 151 -4.18 3.55 12.21
C GLY A 151 -5.07 2.48 11.61
N ALA A 152 -6.38 2.58 11.87
CA ALA A 152 -7.39 1.72 11.26
C ALA A 152 -7.31 1.76 9.72
N THR A 153 -7.25 0.61 9.06
CA THR A 153 -6.79 0.51 7.67
C THR A 153 -7.76 1.09 6.64
N GLU A 154 -9.07 0.97 6.85
CA GLU A 154 -10.07 1.37 5.83
C GLU A 154 -10.10 2.90 5.66
N GLU A 155 -10.42 3.63 6.73
CA GLU A 155 -10.51 5.09 6.70
C GLU A 155 -9.13 5.74 6.43
N SER A 156 -8.07 5.19 7.02
CA SER A 156 -6.73 5.80 6.91
C SER A 156 -6.14 5.68 5.51
N LEU A 157 -6.30 4.53 4.85
CA LEU A 157 -5.80 4.35 3.48
C LEU A 157 -6.65 5.11 2.46
N GLU A 158 -7.97 5.18 2.64
CA GLU A 158 -8.83 6.01 1.79
C GLU A 158 -8.44 7.49 1.88
N ASN A 159 -8.16 7.99 3.09
CA ASN A 159 -7.69 9.37 3.27
C ASN A 159 -6.31 9.61 2.65
N ALA A 160 -5.38 8.65 2.76
CA ALA A 160 -4.03 8.79 2.21
C ALA A 160 -4.01 8.79 0.66
N PHE A 161 -4.78 7.88 0.05
CA PHE A 161 -4.80 7.65 -1.41
C PHE A 161 -6.05 8.21 -2.11
N GLY A 162 -6.86 9.01 -1.41
CA GLY A 162 -8.16 9.45 -1.89
C GLY A 162 -8.14 10.46 -3.03
N ASP A 163 -9.30 11.09 -3.24
CA ASP A 163 -9.55 12.02 -4.35
C ASP A 163 -8.53 13.16 -4.45
N GLU A 164 -8.00 13.63 -3.32
CA GLU A 164 -7.04 14.74 -3.30
C GLU A 164 -5.71 14.34 -3.95
N PHE A 165 -5.17 13.17 -3.56
CA PHE A 165 -3.96 12.64 -4.19
C PHE A 165 -4.16 12.39 -5.69
N SER A 166 -5.29 11.78 -6.06
CA SER A 166 -5.64 11.54 -7.46
C SER A 166 -5.68 12.85 -8.27
N LYS A 167 -6.28 13.91 -7.73
CA LYS A 167 -6.32 15.24 -8.36
C LYS A 167 -4.93 15.87 -8.49
N GLU A 168 -4.06 15.72 -7.50
CA GLU A 168 -2.67 16.22 -7.57
C GLU A 168 -1.91 15.56 -8.73
N ILE A 169 -2.03 14.24 -8.88
CA ILE A 169 -1.42 13.50 -9.99
C ILE A 169 -2.02 13.90 -11.34
N GLU A 170 -3.35 13.99 -11.45
CA GLU A 170 -4.02 14.42 -12.67
C GLU A 170 -3.56 15.82 -13.11
N GLN A 171 -3.49 16.76 -12.17
CA GLN A 171 -3.01 18.11 -12.44
C GLN A 171 -1.56 18.11 -12.89
N LEU A 172 -0.71 17.32 -12.25
CA LEU A 172 0.69 17.18 -12.65
C LEU A 172 0.81 16.66 -14.08
N VAL A 173 0.07 15.61 -14.43
CA VAL A 173 0.06 15.06 -15.80
C VAL A 173 -0.46 16.08 -16.81
N GLN A 174 -1.56 16.79 -16.49
CA GLN A 174 -2.13 17.81 -17.36
C GLN A 174 -1.17 18.98 -17.60
N GLN A 175 -0.51 19.48 -16.55
CA GLN A 175 0.49 20.55 -16.66
C GLN A 175 1.71 20.09 -17.45
N SER A 176 2.05 18.81 -17.36
CA SER A 176 3.19 18.23 -18.03
C SER A 176 2.89 17.76 -19.46
N LEU A 177 1.64 17.81 -19.92
CA LEU A 177 1.26 17.45 -21.29
C LEU A 177 1.96 18.36 -22.33
N GLY A 178 2.14 19.65 -22.00
CA GLY A 178 2.90 20.58 -22.84
C GLY A 178 4.37 20.19 -22.95
N SER A 179 5.01 19.85 -21.81
CA SER A 179 6.38 19.36 -21.77
C SER A 179 6.54 18.03 -22.49
N LEU A 180 5.58 17.13 -22.36
CA LEU A 180 5.55 15.85 -23.07
C LEU A 180 5.42 16.05 -24.59
N MET A 181 4.56 16.97 -25.04
CA MET A 181 4.46 17.33 -26.46
C MET A 181 5.77 17.95 -26.99
N MET A 182 6.45 18.78 -26.19
CA MET A 182 7.77 19.32 -26.55
C MET A 182 8.84 18.24 -26.56
N ALA A 183 8.85 17.32 -25.60
CA ALA A 183 9.77 16.18 -25.53
C ALA A 183 9.57 15.25 -26.74
N MET A 184 8.33 14.92 -27.08
CA MET A 184 7.98 14.14 -28.27
C MET A 184 8.40 14.89 -29.55
N GLY A 185 8.08 16.18 -29.66
CA GLY A 185 8.49 17.00 -30.81
C GLY A 185 10.01 17.09 -30.97
N SER A 186 10.74 17.28 -29.86
CA SER A 186 12.21 17.31 -29.88
C SER A 186 12.80 15.94 -30.22
N ALA A 187 12.24 14.83 -29.74
CA ALA A 187 12.66 13.47 -30.12
C ALA A 187 12.44 13.22 -31.62
N MET A 188 11.33 13.73 -32.17
CA MET A 188 11.06 13.67 -33.62
C MET A 188 11.95 14.59 -34.46
N MET A 189 12.56 15.62 -33.87
CA MET A 189 13.52 16.49 -34.55
C MET A 189 14.96 15.99 -34.42
N SER A 190 15.30 15.36 -33.29
CA SER A 190 16.66 14.94 -32.93
C SER A 190 16.96 13.45 -33.14
N GLY A 191 15.94 12.62 -33.39
CA GLY A 191 16.10 11.17 -33.59
C GLY A 191 16.78 10.80 -34.92
N GLU A 192 17.53 9.70 -34.88
CA GLU A 192 18.08 9.03 -36.06
C GLU A 192 16.94 8.40 -36.88
N GLY A 193 16.91 8.65 -38.19
CA GLY A 193 15.83 8.25 -39.10
C GLY A 193 15.49 9.35 -40.09
N GLU A 194 15.28 8.99 -41.36
CA GLU A 194 14.92 9.95 -42.41
C GLU A 194 13.41 10.23 -42.41
N THR A 195 12.62 9.30 -41.88
CA THR A 195 11.15 9.34 -41.91
C THR A 195 10.54 9.47 -40.52
N PHE A 196 9.29 9.92 -40.47
CA PHE A 196 8.50 10.03 -39.23
C PHE A 196 8.36 8.67 -38.51
N ASP A 197 8.12 7.60 -39.28
CA ASP A 197 7.88 6.26 -38.73
C ASP A 197 9.12 5.70 -38.02
N GLU A 198 10.31 5.92 -38.60
CA GLU A 198 11.58 5.51 -37.98
C GLU A 198 11.82 6.19 -36.63
N LYS A 199 11.48 7.49 -36.54
CA LYS A 199 11.65 8.26 -35.31
C LYS A 199 10.67 7.87 -34.20
N ILE A 200 9.43 7.56 -34.56
CA ILE A 200 8.44 7.02 -33.61
C ILE A 200 8.87 5.64 -33.09
N ASN A 201 9.41 4.79 -33.97
CA ASN A 201 9.95 3.49 -33.56
C ASN A 201 11.14 3.63 -32.60
N ALA A 202 12.08 4.55 -32.89
CA ALA A 202 13.22 4.81 -32.01
C ALA A 202 12.79 5.33 -30.62
N PHE A 203 11.80 6.24 -30.56
CA PHE A 203 11.21 6.68 -29.30
C PHE A 203 10.54 5.52 -28.54
N SER A 204 9.79 4.67 -29.24
CA SER A 204 9.12 3.51 -28.64
C SER A 204 10.12 2.53 -28.04
N GLN A 205 11.22 2.22 -28.73
CA GLN A 205 12.30 1.37 -28.20
C GLN A 205 12.97 1.97 -26.96
N LYS A 206 13.15 3.30 -26.94
CA LYS A 206 13.67 4.00 -25.75
C LYS A 206 12.72 3.84 -24.56
N MET A 207 11.42 3.96 -24.78
CA MET A 207 10.40 3.76 -23.73
C MET A 207 10.33 2.30 -23.25
N GLU A 208 10.44 1.34 -24.16
CA GLU A 208 10.50 -0.08 -23.83
C GLU A 208 11.73 -0.41 -22.97
N LYS A 209 12.90 0.11 -23.36
CA LYS A 209 14.12 -0.04 -22.57
C LYS A 209 13.98 0.58 -21.19
N MET A 210 13.42 1.79 -21.09
CA MET A 210 13.16 2.44 -19.82
C MET A 210 12.24 1.60 -18.92
N GLY A 211 11.16 1.05 -19.47
CA GLY A 211 10.28 0.13 -18.75
C GLY A 211 11.02 -1.10 -18.23
N LYS A 212 11.89 -1.70 -19.05
CA LYS A 212 12.71 -2.85 -18.63
C LYS A 212 13.73 -2.49 -17.54
N ASP A 213 14.35 -1.31 -17.63
CA ASP A 213 15.30 -0.84 -16.63
C ASP A 213 14.60 -0.58 -15.28
N ILE A 214 13.35 -0.09 -15.28
CA ILE A 214 12.52 0.06 -14.08
C ILE A 214 12.16 -1.31 -13.51
N GLU A 215 11.69 -2.24 -14.35
CA GLU A 215 11.33 -3.60 -13.94
C GLU A 215 12.50 -4.29 -13.24
N VAL A 216 13.69 -4.28 -13.85
CA VAL A 216 14.90 -4.89 -13.28
C VAL A 216 15.31 -4.26 -11.95
N GLN A 217 15.14 -2.94 -11.80
CA GLN A 217 15.45 -2.25 -10.55
C GLN A 217 14.45 -2.56 -9.43
N MET A 218 13.19 -2.81 -9.77
CA MET A 218 12.13 -3.03 -8.80
C MET A 218 11.89 -4.51 -8.48
N GLU A 219 12.23 -5.43 -9.39
CA GLU A 219 11.89 -6.86 -9.29
C GLU A 219 12.39 -7.51 -8.00
N SER A 220 13.66 -7.34 -7.64
CA SER A 220 14.20 -7.99 -6.43
C SER A 220 13.59 -7.43 -5.14
N ARG A 221 13.27 -6.13 -5.12
CA ARG A 221 12.64 -5.47 -3.97
C ARG A 221 11.18 -5.86 -3.84
N ALA A 222 10.47 -5.95 -4.96
CA ALA A 222 9.09 -6.42 -4.99
C ALA A 222 9.00 -7.87 -4.47
N GLN A 223 9.91 -8.75 -4.89
CA GLN A 223 9.97 -10.14 -4.40
C GLN A 223 10.28 -10.22 -2.89
N GLU A 224 11.18 -9.38 -2.39
CA GLU A 224 11.46 -9.30 -0.96
C GLU A 224 10.25 -8.82 -0.16
N MET A 225 9.57 -7.77 -0.65
CA MET A 225 8.35 -7.26 -0.05
C MET A 225 7.21 -8.29 -0.04
N GLU A 226 7.04 -9.05 -1.11
CA GLU A 226 6.05 -10.14 -1.22
C GLU A 226 6.31 -11.20 -0.14
N GLN A 227 7.54 -11.68 0.00
CA GLN A 227 7.90 -12.66 1.04
C GLN A 227 7.65 -12.15 2.46
N ARG A 228 7.93 -10.86 2.71
CA ARG A 228 7.68 -10.22 4.00
C ARG A 228 6.19 -10.06 4.26
N ALA A 229 5.41 -9.70 3.24
CA ALA A 229 3.95 -9.61 3.31
C ALA A 229 3.31 -10.97 3.61
N ASP A 230 3.77 -12.04 2.95
CA ASP A 230 3.30 -13.41 3.20
C ASP A 230 3.58 -13.85 4.64
N ALA A 231 4.80 -13.59 5.13
CA ALA A 231 5.16 -13.91 6.51
C ALA A 231 4.34 -13.12 7.54
N LEU A 232 4.08 -11.83 7.25
CA LEU A 232 3.19 -11.00 8.07
C LEU A 232 1.76 -11.55 8.06
N CYS A 233 1.24 -11.92 6.89
CA CYS A 233 -0.07 -12.52 6.76
C CYS A 233 -0.23 -13.75 7.67
N ASP A 234 0.69 -14.71 7.56
CA ASP A 234 0.69 -15.93 8.37
C ASP A 234 0.67 -15.62 9.88
N ASN A 235 1.46 -14.63 10.30
CA ASN A 235 1.53 -14.22 11.70
C ASN A 235 0.26 -13.52 12.16
N PHE A 236 -0.32 -12.67 11.32
CA PHE A 236 -1.54 -11.96 11.64
C PHE A 236 -2.77 -12.88 11.68
N GLN A 237 -2.84 -13.91 10.82
CA GLN A 237 -3.89 -14.93 10.94
C GLN A 237 -3.86 -15.64 12.30
N ARG A 238 -2.66 -15.92 12.83
CA ARG A 238 -2.50 -16.46 14.19
C ARG A 238 -2.92 -15.45 15.26
N LEU A 239 -2.62 -14.17 15.06
CA LEU A 239 -3.07 -13.09 15.94
C LEU A 239 -4.60 -12.97 15.98
N VAL A 240 -5.30 -13.13 14.85
CA VAL A 240 -6.78 -13.14 14.82
C VAL A 240 -7.35 -14.24 15.71
N VAL A 241 -6.78 -15.46 15.64
CA VAL A 241 -7.20 -16.58 16.50
C VAL A 241 -6.90 -16.29 17.97
N LEU A 242 -5.75 -15.68 18.25
CA LEU A 242 -5.35 -15.30 19.61
C LEU A 242 -6.27 -14.21 20.19
N GLU A 243 -6.64 -13.22 19.38
CA GLU A 243 -7.57 -12.15 19.75
C GLU A 243 -8.97 -12.69 20.01
N ASP A 244 -9.49 -13.58 19.15
CA ASP A 244 -10.80 -14.22 19.35
C ASP A 244 -10.82 -15.00 20.68
N LYS A 245 -9.75 -15.74 20.98
CA LYS A 245 -9.61 -16.41 22.28
C LYS A 245 -9.58 -15.42 23.44
N LEU A 246 -8.83 -14.31 23.30
CA LEU A 246 -8.73 -13.25 24.31
C LEU A 246 -10.10 -12.65 24.62
N ARG A 247 -10.85 -12.25 23.59
CA ARG A 247 -12.20 -11.67 23.70
C ARG A 247 -13.22 -12.64 24.28
N LYS A 248 -13.09 -13.94 24.01
CA LYS A 248 -13.95 -14.98 24.61
C LYS A 248 -13.66 -15.21 26.09
N GLN A 249 -12.39 -15.09 26.51
CA GLN A 249 -12.00 -15.29 27.91
C GLN A 249 -12.17 -14.04 28.78
N ILE A 250 -12.18 -12.85 28.18
CA ILE A 250 -12.29 -11.57 28.88
C ILE A 250 -13.49 -10.81 28.29
N PRO A 251 -14.69 -10.94 28.89
CA PRO A 251 -15.93 -10.36 28.38
C PRO A 251 -15.86 -8.86 28.13
N GLU A 252 -15.06 -8.12 28.90
CA GLU A 252 -14.83 -6.69 28.75
C GLU A 252 -14.19 -6.32 27.41
N LEU A 253 -13.50 -7.27 26.75
CA LEU A 253 -12.94 -7.11 25.41
C LEU A 253 -13.90 -7.53 24.28
N GLY A 254 -15.08 -8.04 24.62
CA GLY A 254 -15.98 -8.69 23.67
C GLY A 254 -16.35 -7.84 22.45
N GLU A 255 -16.50 -6.52 22.61
CA GLU A 255 -16.88 -5.60 21.53
C GLU A 255 -15.69 -5.06 20.71
N PHE A 256 -14.47 -5.19 21.21
CA PHE A 256 -13.28 -4.63 20.58
C PHE A 256 -12.60 -5.67 19.68
N GLN A 257 -13.11 -5.80 18.46
CA GLN A 257 -12.44 -6.57 17.40
C GLN A 257 -11.38 -5.71 16.72
N VAL A 258 -10.11 -5.88 17.07
CA VAL A 258 -9.00 -5.11 16.49
C VAL A 258 -8.66 -5.61 15.10
N LEU A 259 -8.41 -6.91 14.98
CA LEU A 259 -8.05 -7.57 13.74
C LEU A 259 -9.29 -8.23 13.12
N SER A 260 -9.49 -7.97 11.84
CA SER A 260 -10.48 -8.68 11.04
C SER A 260 -9.80 -9.28 9.81
N GLY A 261 -10.24 -10.47 9.43
CA GLY A 261 -9.79 -11.08 8.19
C GLY A 261 -10.59 -12.32 7.84
N LYS A 262 -10.65 -12.64 6.55
CA LYS A 262 -11.19 -13.92 6.07
C LYS A 262 -10.15 -15.00 6.32
N VAL A 263 -10.12 -15.53 7.53
CA VAL A 263 -9.30 -16.70 7.84
C VAL A 263 -10.02 -17.93 7.31
N GLU A 264 -9.74 -18.34 6.07
CA GLU A 264 -10.03 -19.72 5.68
C GLU A 264 -9.07 -20.62 6.46
N LEU A 265 -9.54 -21.07 7.62
CA LEU A 265 -8.90 -22.14 8.37
C LEU A 265 -8.86 -23.37 7.45
N GLN A 266 -7.71 -23.62 6.81
CA GLN A 266 -7.45 -24.90 6.17
C GLN A 266 -7.49 -25.96 7.27
N GLN A 267 -8.63 -26.66 7.36
CA GLN A 267 -8.84 -27.84 8.21
C GLN A 267 -8.15 -29.05 7.61
#